data_AF-A0A7X9GPI8-F1
#
_entry.id   AF-A0A7X9GPI8-F1
#
_cell.length_a   1.000
_cell.length_b   1.000
_cell.length_c   1.000
_cell.angle_alpha   90.00
_cell.angle_beta   90.00
_cell.angle_gamma   90.00
#
_symmetry.space_group_name_H-M   'P 1'
#
loop_
_entity.id
_entity.type
_entity.pdbx_description
1 polymer ?
#
loop_
_entity_poly.entity_id
_entity_poly.type
_entity_poly.pdbx_seq_one_letter_code
_entity_poly.pdbx_strand_id
1 'polypeptide(L)'
;MNLGLELYFAKGQVVSANSIAFNQVKLKLREFEYYFNERRCENLDLVGTYRPYHFNDDKFGLYIYVQMFGMYLLSILKNSSLSLRESHTLALDSILTHGSFHYLIERFCTLRDNSQIGEEKLYSIYKKRIYCQVWGTQECFEETLANAFVFESNPSWDRRHLDYIRSLYSRQREGYFQGCQLKSEDYQELLQILENQLIGEKEDRNLKGNIKQDNQPSLYDFIHTNIPFRYLGLPVYLVNDCEKLEDFMNIVQILFPQI
;
A
#
# COMPACT_ATOMS: atom_id res chain seq x y z
N MET A 1 -0.62 -30.70 -6.58
CA MET A 1 -1.80 -30.26 -7.36
C MET A 1 -2.07 -28.82 -6.94
N ASN A 2 -1.94 -27.88 -7.88
CA ASN A 2 -1.82 -26.44 -7.65
C ASN A 2 -3.13 -25.80 -7.20
N LEU A 3 -3.20 -25.32 -5.95
CA LEU A 3 -4.34 -24.57 -5.38
C LEU A 3 -4.21 -23.03 -5.54
N GLY A 4 -3.33 -22.55 -6.43
CA GLY A 4 -3.00 -21.13 -6.57
C GLY A 4 -3.46 -20.44 -7.86
N LEU A 5 -4.21 -21.14 -8.74
CA LEU A 5 -4.56 -20.64 -10.09
C LEU A 5 -6.04 -20.26 -10.27
N GLU A 6 -6.87 -20.38 -9.23
CA GLU A 6 -8.33 -20.25 -9.33
C GLU A 6 -8.91 -18.96 -8.69
N LEU A 7 -8.09 -17.96 -8.38
CA LEU A 7 -8.58 -16.69 -7.79
C LEU A 7 -9.14 -15.69 -8.81
N TYR A 8 -9.03 -15.95 -10.12
CA TYR A 8 -9.29 -14.93 -11.15
C TYR A 8 -9.95 -15.44 -12.42
N PHE A 9 -11.03 -16.22 -12.32
CA PHE A 9 -11.81 -16.56 -13.52
C PHE A 9 -13.32 -16.53 -13.27
N ALA A 10 -14.01 -15.60 -13.94
CA ALA A 10 -15.38 -15.86 -14.38
C ALA A 10 -15.52 -15.64 -15.89
N LYS A 11 -16.44 -16.41 -16.45
CA LYS A 11 -16.81 -16.45 -17.87
C LYS A 11 -17.80 -15.31 -18.16
N GLY A 12 -17.33 -14.27 -18.84
CA GLY A 12 -18.15 -13.20 -19.40
C GLY A 12 -17.64 -12.78 -20.79
N GLN A 13 -18.55 -12.41 -21.68
CA GLN A 13 -18.23 -12.08 -23.09
C GLN A 13 -17.26 -10.90 -23.20
N VAL A 14 -16.24 -11.08 -24.06
CA VAL A 14 -15.28 -10.04 -24.43
C VAL A 14 -16.02 -8.90 -25.14
N VAL A 15 -16.22 -7.78 -24.45
CA VAL A 15 -16.61 -6.51 -25.09
C VAL A 15 -15.33 -5.85 -25.58
N SER A 16 -15.00 -6.07 -26.85
CA SER A 16 -14.00 -5.27 -27.54
C SER A 16 -14.50 -3.82 -27.58
N ALA A 17 -13.79 -2.90 -26.91
CA ALA A 17 -14.01 -1.47 -27.11
C ALA A 17 -12.68 -0.76 -27.30
N ASN A 18 -12.45 -0.28 -28.52
CA ASN A 18 -11.55 0.82 -28.77
C ASN A 18 -12.21 2.08 -28.15
N SER A 19 -12.15 2.20 -26.82
CA SER A 19 -12.82 3.25 -26.06
C SER A 19 -12.10 4.58 -26.27
N ILE A 20 -12.83 5.60 -26.73
CA ILE A 20 -12.33 6.96 -26.86
C ILE A 20 -11.87 7.49 -25.49
N ALA A 21 -12.54 7.12 -24.39
CA ALA A 21 -12.16 7.51 -23.03
C ALA A 21 -10.82 6.88 -22.60
N PHE A 22 -10.60 5.58 -22.84
CA PHE A 22 -9.31 4.94 -22.57
C PHE A 22 -8.19 5.51 -23.45
N ASN A 23 -8.50 5.86 -24.71
CA ASN A 23 -7.56 6.55 -25.59
C ASN A 23 -7.32 8.02 -25.17
N GLN A 24 -8.25 8.69 -24.47
CA GLN A 24 -8.02 9.98 -23.82
C GLN A 24 -7.10 9.85 -22.60
N VAL A 25 -7.19 8.75 -21.82
CA VAL A 25 -6.17 8.44 -20.79
C VAL A 25 -4.78 8.29 -21.44
N LYS A 26 -4.70 7.72 -22.66
CA LYS A 26 -3.44 7.69 -23.43
C LYS A 26 -3.00 9.07 -23.92
N LEU A 27 -3.90 10.00 -24.24
CA LEU A 27 -3.53 11.39 -24.58
C LEU A 27 -3.08 12.17 -23.32
N LYS A 28 -3.65 11.85 -22.16
CA LYS A 28 -3.16 12.27 -20.83
C LYS A 28 -1.85 11.54 -20.42
N LEU A 29 -1.27 10.63 -21.20
CA LEU A 29 0.04 10.00 -20.88
C LEU A 29 1.20 11.00 -20.80
N ARG A 30 1.11 12.18 -21.43
CA ARG A 30 2.11 13.24 -21.23
C ARG A 30 1.96 13.90 -19.85
N GLU A 31 0.73 13.99 -19.34
CA GLU A 31 0.46 14.43 -17.98
C GLU A 31 0.78 13.32 -16.96
N PHE A 32 0.69 12.04 -17.35
CA PHE A 32 1.11 10.89 -16.54
C PHE A 32 2.57 11.00 -16.08
N GLU A 33 3.50 11.35 -16.98
CA GLU A 33 4.90 11.52 -16.61
C GLU A 33 5.06 12.59 -15.53
N TYR A 34 4.16 13.57 -15.46
CA TYR A 34 4.10 14.58 -14.39
C TYR A 34 3.53 14.05 -13.05
N TYR A 35 2.65 13.03 -13.08
CA TYR A 35 2.12 12.42 -11.85
C TYR A 35 3.11 11.47 -11.17
N PHE A 36 4.01 10.83 -11.93
CA PHE A 36 5.01 9.88 -11.42
C PHE A 36 6.44 10.30 -11.76
N ASN A 37 6.70 11.61 -11.77
CA ASN A 37 8.03 12.19 -12.01
C ASN A 37 8.95 12.10 -10.78
N GLU A 38 10.20 12.49 -11.02
CA GLU A 38 11.22 12.66 -9.99
C GLU A 38 10.73 13.64 -8.90
N ARG A 39 10.91 13.27 -7.62
CA ARG A 39 10.70 14.07 -6.38
C ARG A 39 9.33 14.01 -5.70
N ARG A 40 8.47 13.04 -6.03
CA ARG A 40 7.24 12.79 -5.24
C ARG A 40 7.50 11.85 -4.07
N CYS A 41 6.83 12.06 -2.94
CA CYS A 41 6.87 11.10 -1.83
C CYS A 41 5.84 9.98 -2.02
N GLU A 42 4.68 10.30 -2.61
CA GLU A 42 3.47 9.46 -2.55
C GLU A 42 3.14 8.63 -3.82
N ASN A 43 4.10 8.07 -4.57
CA ASN A 43 3.80 7.46 -5.88
C ASN A 43 2.66 6.42 -5.87
N LEU A 44 2.64 5.46 -4.94
CA LEU A 44 1.53 4.50 -4.84
C LEU A 44 0.29 5.10 -4.17
N ASP A 45 0.50 5.99 -3.21
CA ASP A 45 -0.55 6.74 -2.51
C ASP A 45 -1.40 7.62 -3.45
N LEU A 46 -0.83 8.11 -4.56
CA LEU A 46 -1.56 8.77 -5.64
C LEU A 46 -2.55 7.85 -6.35
N VAL A 47 -2.29 6.54 -6.32
CA VAL A 47 -3.12 5.52 -6.97
C VAL A 47 -4.11 4.91 -5.99
N GLY A 48 -3.70 4.69 -4.74
CA GLY A 48 -4.64 4.36 -3.69
C GLY A 48 -4.11 4.69 -2.30
N THR A 49 -4.97 5.25 -1.46
CA THR A 49 -4.61 5.71 -0.12
C THR A 49 -5.33 4.91 0.94
N TYR A 50 -4.60 4.55 2.00
CA TYR A 50 -5.21 3.96 3.19
C TYR A 50 -5.82 5.02 4.11
N ARG A 51 -7.10 4.85 4.47
CA ARG A 51 -7.79 5.63 5.49
C ARG A 51 -7.84 4.85 6.80
N PRO A 52 -7.15 5.31 7.85
CA PRO A 52 -7.07 4.58 9.11
C PRO A 52 -8.39 4.62 9.88
N TYR A 53 -8.73 3.52 10.55
CA TYR A 53 -10.01 3.39 11.24
C TYR A 53 -10.11 4.27 12.48
N HIS A 54 -9.00 4.59 13.16
CA HIS A 54 -8.99 5.51 14.30
C HIS A 54 -9.41 6.94 13.96
N PHE A 55 -9.50 7.29 12.67
CA PHE A 55 -9.89 8.62 12.20
C PHE A 55 -11.13 8.62 11.30
N ASN A 56 -11.56 7.46 10.82
CA ASN A 56 -12.56 7.37 9.75
C ASN A 56 -13.74 6.44 10.06
N ASP A 57 -13.77 5.79 11.24
CA ASP A 57 -14.86 4.91 11.67
C ASP A 57 -15.30 3.91 10.57
N ASP A 58 -16.53 4.01 10.09
CA ASP A 58 -17.13 3.16 9.05
C ASP A 58 -16.61 3.44 7.62
N LYS A 59 -15.85 4.52 7.44
CA LYS A 59 -15.21 4.93 6.18
C LYS A 59 -13.71 4.62 6.16
N PHE A 60 -13.26 3.69 6.99
CA PHE A 60 -11.90 3.19 6.93
C PHE A 60 -11.71 2.20 5.78
N GLY A 61 -10.50 2.11 5.26
CA GLY A 61 -10.17 1.15 4.21
C GLY A 61 -9.17 1.68 3.21
N LEU A 62 -8.92 0.91 2.16
CA LEU A 62 -8.05 1.28 1.06
C LEU A 62 -8.89 1.84 -0.09
N TYR A 63 -8.57 3.05 -0.54
CA TYR A 63 -9.32 3.78 -1.56
C TYR A 63 -8.49 3.85 -2.83
N ILE A 64 -8.87 3.10 -3.87
CA ILE A 64 -8.19 3.07 -5.17
C ILE A 64 -8.85 4.08 -6.11
N TYR A 65 -8.08 5.07 -6.54
CA TYR A 65 -8.48 6.11 -7.48
C TYR A 65 -8.44 5.55 -8.91
N VAL A 66 -9.61 5.40 -9.54
CA VAL A 66 -9.77 4.58 -10.75
C VAL A 66 -9.03 5.14 -11.97
N GLN A 67 -9.05 6.45 -12.18
CA GLN A 67 -8.31 7.10 -13.24
C GLN A 67 -6.81 6.97 -13.01
N MET A 68 -6.34 7.23 -11.78
CA MET A 68 -4.93 7.08 -11.41
C MET A 68 -4.46 5.63 -11.54
N PHE A 69 -5.32 4.66 -11.21
CA PHE A 69 -5.05 3.24 -11.39
C PHE A 69 -4.89 2.88 -12.87
N GLY A 70 -5.79 3.37 -13.73
CA GLY A 70 -5.66 3.19 -15.17
C GLY A 70 -4.38 3.81 -15.74
N MET A 71 -4.00 4.98 -15.23
CA MET A 71 -2.75 5.66 -15.57
C MET A 71 -1.52 4.86 -15.11
N TYR A 72 -1.55 4.30 -13.91
CA TYR A 72 -0.50 3.44 -13.38
C TYR A 72 -0.35 2.14 -14.19
N LEU A 73 -1.45 1.49 -14.54
CA LEU A 73 -1.46 0.32 -15.42
C LEU A 73 -0.81 0.61 -16.78
N LEU A 74 -1.17 1.74 -17.40
CA LEU A 74 -0.58 2.16 -18.67
C LEU A 74 0.92 2.44 -18.53
N SER A 75 1.38 2.92 -17.37
CA SER A 75 2.80 3.08 -17.09
C SER A 75 3.55 1.76 -17.09
N ILE A 76 2.99 0.75 -16.42
CA ILE A 76 3.57 -0.59 -16.37
C ILE A 76 3.67 -1.13 -17.80
N LEU A 77 2.58 -1.05 -18.57
CA LEU A 77 2.55 -1.49 -19.96
C LEU A 77 3.57 -0.76 -20.86
N LYS A 78 3.79 0.54 -20.64
CA LYS A 78 4.73 1.35 -21.43
C LYS A 78 6.19 1.03 -21.10
N ASN A 79 6.50 0.79 -19.83
CA ASN A 79 7.88 0.73 -19.32
C ASN A 79 8.32 -0.69 -18.91
N SER A 80 7.46 -1.68 -19.08
CA SER A 80 7.77 -3.09 -18.83
C SER A 80 7.37 -3.94 -20.03
N SER A 81 7.97 -5.12 -20.14
CA SER A 81 7.60 -6.12 -21.15
C SER A 81 6.52 -7.09 -20.63
N LEU A 82 5.65 -6.60 -19.74
CA LEU A 82 4.55 -7.39 -19.17
C LEU A 82 3.33 -7.35 -20.08
N SER A 83 2.57 -8.44 -20.10
CA SER A 83 1.23 -8.48 -20.69
C SER A 83 0.25 -7.59 -19.90
N LEU A 84 -0.93 -7.32 -20.49
CA LEU A 84 -2.00 -6.59 -19.78
C LEU A 84 -2.38 -7.25 -18.46
N ARG A 85 -2.48 -8.58 -18.45
CA ARG A 85 -2.83 -9.32 -17.23
C ARG A 85 -1.73 -9.19 -16.17
N GLU A 86 -0.48 -9.44 -16.53
CA GLU A 86 0.66 -9.30 -15.61
C GLU A 86 0.76 -7.88 -15.06
N SER A 87 0.58 -6.88 -15.93
CA SER A 87 0.62 -5.46 -15.55
C SER A 87 -0.49 -5.08 -14.58
N HIS A 88 -1.70 -5.61 -14.80
CA HIS A 88 -2.85 -5.40 -13.93
C HIS A 88 -2.65 -6.07 -12.56
N THR A 89 -2.16 -7.31 -12.55
CA THR A 89 -1.80 -8.01 -11.31
C THR A 89 -0.72 -7.25 -10.55
N LEU A 90 0.36 -6.82 -11.22
CA LEU A 90 1.41 -6.00 -10.59
C LEU A 90 0.85 -4.69 -10.00
N ALA A 91 -0.03 -4.01 -10.73
CA ALA A 91 -0.64 -2.77 -10.26
C ALA A 91 -1.45 -3.00 -8.98
N LEU A 92 -2.32 -4.01 -8.98
CA LEU A 92 -3.12 -4.37 -7.80
C LEU A 92 -2.25 -4.82 -6.64
N ASP A 93 -1.37 -5.80 -6.85
CA ASP A 93 -0.52 -6.36 -5.81
C ASP A 93 0.33 -5.26 -5.15
N SER A 94 0.95 -4.38 -5.93
CA SER A 94 1.77 -3.29 -5.38
C SER A 94 0.96 -2.31 -4.52
N ILE A 95 -0.21 -1.83 -4.98
CA ILE A 95 -1.04 -0.88 -4.23
C ILE A 95 -1.63 -1.53 -2.99
N LEU A 96 -2.20 -2.72 -3.17
CA LEU A 96 -2.91 -3.41 -2.12
C LEU A 96 -1.93 -3.85 -1.01
N THR A 97 -0.74 -4.33 -1.36
CA THR A 97 0.30 -4.67 -0.38
C THR A 97 0.82 -3.42 0.33
N HIS A 98 1.15 -2.34 -0.38
CA HIS A 98 1.60 -1.09 0.24
C HIS A 98 0.54 -0.55 1.22
N GLY A 99 -0.70 -0.37 0.77
CA GLY A 99 -1.79 0.10 1.62
C GLY A 99 -2.08 -0.81 2.82
N SER A 100 -1.92 -2.13 2.65
CA SER A 100 -2.11 -3.08 3.74
C SER A 100 -1.07 -2.99 4.85
N PHE A 101 0.15 -2.53 4.53
CA PHE A 101 1.19 -2.36 5.53
C PHE A 101 0.74 -1.35 6.61
N HIS A 102 0.22 -0.20 6.18
CA HIS A 102 -0.33 0.82 7.11
C HIS A 102 -1.47 0.27 7.96
N TYR A 103 -2.35 -0.56 7.39
CA TYR A 103 -3.39 -1.25 8.15
C TYR A 103 -2.82 -2.23 9.18
N LEU A 104 -1.74 -2.96 8.86
CA LEU A 104 -1.05 -3.82 9.81
C LEU A 104 -0.42 -3.01 10.94
N ILE A 105 0.20 -1.86 10.65
CA ILE A 105 0.72 -0.96 11.69
C ILE A 105 -0.40 -0.50 12.62
N GLU A 106 -1.53 -0.07 12.06
CA GLU A 106 -2.66 0.39 12.86
C GLU A 106 -3.26 -0.75 13.69
N ARG A 107 -3.37 -1.97 13.15
CA ARG A 107 -3.80 -3.17 13.90
C ARG A 107 -2.83 -3.55 15.01
N PHE A 108 -1.53 -3.50 14.75
CA PHE A 108 -0.51 -3.74 15.75
C PHE A 108 -0.67 -2.76 16.92
N CYS A 109 -0.84 -1.47 16.61
CA CYS A 109 -1.11 -0.45 17.61
C CYS A 109 -2.31 -0.81 18.46
N THR A 110 -3.45 -1.19 17.85
CA THR A 110 -4.67 -1.58 18.60
C THR A 110 -4.48 -2.81 19.47
N LEU A 111 -3.66 -3.78 19.05
CA LEU A 111 -3.34 -4.94 19.88
C LEU A 111 -2.48 -4.58 21.10
N ARG A 112 -1.64 -3.55 20.96
CA ARG A 112 -0.77 -3.02 22.03
C ARG A 112 -1.45 -1.93 22.86
N ASP A 113 -2.55 -1.37 22.38
CA ASP A 113 -3.17 -0.19 22.97
C ASP A 113 -3.90 -0.53 24.28
N ASN A 114 -3.36 -0.03 25.40
CA ASN A 114 -3.95 -0.15 26.73
C ASN A 114 -4.79 1.08 27.12
N SER A 115 -4.99 2.04 26.22
CA SER A 115 -5.71 3.29 26.49
C SER A 115 -7.19 3.07 26.81
N GLN A 116 -7.68 3.83 27.80
CA GLN A 116 -9.08 3.78 28.22
C GLN A 116 -10.00 4.46 27.20
N ILE A 117 -11.31 4.24 27.36
CA ILE A 117 -12.33 4.93 26.54
C ILE A 117 -12.18 6.45 26.74
N GLY A 118 -12.00 7.19 25.63
CA GLY A 118 -11.83 8.64 25.63
C GLY A 118 -10.37 9.13 25.64
N GLU A 119 -9.39 8.22 25.76
CA GLU A 119 -7.97 8.53 25.62
C GLU A 119 -7.52 8.47 24.14
N GLU A 120 -6.47 9.23 23.81
CA GLU A 120 -5.88 9.23 22.47
C GLU A 120 -5.22 7.87 22.20
N LYS A 121 -5.64 7.21 21.12
CA LYS A 121 -5.17 5.87 20.74
C LYS A 121 -3.71 5.88 20.30
N LEU A 122 -3.02 4.75 20.50
CA LEU A 122 -1.57 4.63 20.23
C LEU A 122 -1.21 5.07 18.80
N TYR A 123 -1.93 4.53 17.81
CA TYR A 123 -1.73 4.90 16.41
C TYR A 123 -1.99 6.39 16.15
N SER A 124 -2.99 6.97 16.81
CA SER A 124 -3.30 8.40 16.67
C SER A 124 -2.20 9.29 17.22
N ILE A 125 -1.62 8.93 18.37
CA ILE A 125 -0.47 9.62 18.96
C ILE A 125 0.73 9.55 18.02
N TYR A 126 1.09 8.34 17.58
CA TYR A 126 2.19 8.11 16.65
C TYR A 126 2.01 8.92 15.36
N LYS A 127 0.82 8.84 14.75
CA LYS A 127 0.53 9.52 13.48
C LYS A 127 0.73 11.03 13.60
N LYS A 128 0.20 11.62 14.67
CA LYS A 128 0.25 13.07 14.91
C LYS A 128 1.65 13.57 15.28
N ARG A 129 2.36 12.85 16.14
CA ARG A 129 3.62 13.32 16.76
C ARG A 129 4.86 12.93 15.97
N ILE A 130 4.81 11.85 15.22
CA ILE A 130 5.97 11.30 14.51
C ILE A 130 5.69 11.32 13.02
N TYR A 131 4.79 10.44 12.53
CA TYR A 131 4.55 10.24 11.09
C TYR A 131 4.35 11.55 10.33
N CYS A 132 3.40 12.40 10.75
CA CYS A 132 3.11 13.65 10.05
C CYS A 132 4.26 14.68 10.10
N GLN A 133 5.21 14.56 11.03
CA GLN A 133 6.36 15.45 11.14
C GLN A 133 7.50 15.06 10.18
N VAL A 134 7.58 13.78 9.83
CA VAL A 134 8.63 13.21 8.99
C VAL A 134 8.12 12.77 7.61
N TRP A 135 6.83 12.97 7.33
CA TRP A 135 6.24 12.63 6.05
C TRP A 135 6.99 13.31 4.90
N GLY A 136 7.34 12.54 3.88
CA GLY A 136 8.14 13.02 2.76
C GLY A 136 9.66 12.96 2.97
N THR A 137 10.16 12.52 4.13
CA THR A 137 11.59 12.46 4.47
C THR A 137 12.10 11.03 4.70
N GLN A 138 13.41 10.88 4.87
CA GLN A 138 14.09 9.62 5.24
C GLN A 138 13.81 9.09 6.64
N GLU A 139 13.16 9.90 7.47
CA GLU A 139 12.78 9.50 8.82
C GLU A 139 11.37 8.88 8.86
N CYS A 140 10.67 8.85 7.72
CA CYS A 140 9.36 8.22 7.56
C CYS A 140 9.47 6.70 7.39
N PHE A 141 9.87 6.01 8.45
CA PHE A 141 10.12 4.55 8.40
C PHE A 141 8.90 3.74 8.00
N GLU A 142 7.68 4.14 8.39
CA GLU A 142 6.44 3.44 8.00
C GLU A 142 6.31 3.35 6.47
N GLU A 143 6.63 4.43 5.75
CA GLU A 143 6.57 4.48 4.29
C GLU A 143 7.70 3.71 3.63
N THR A 144 8.92 3.85 4.15
CA THR A 144 10.08 3.07 3.68
C THR A 144 9.80 1.57 3.80
N LEU A 145 9.24 1.15 4.94
CA LEU A 145 8.89 -0.23 5.22
C LEU A 145 7.67 -0.70 4.41
N ALA A 146 6.69 0.17 4.13
CA ALA A 146 5.56 -0.13 3.24
C ALA A 146 6.04 -0.45 1.81
N ASN A 147 6.99 0.32 1.29
CA ASN A 147 7.64 0.04 0.01
C ASN A 147 8.44 -1.27 0.02
N ALA A 148 9.20 -1.54 1.08
CA ALA A 148 9.94 -2.80 1.21
C ALA A 148 9.00 -4.02 1.32
N PHE A 149 7.89 -3.86 2.04
CA PHE A 149 6.88 -4.90 2.25
C PHE A 149 6.23 -5.37 0.95
N VAL A 150 6.18 -4.52 -0.08
CA VAL A 150 5.74 -4.90 -1.43
C VAL A 150 6.61 -6.02 -2.02
N PHE A 151 7.93 -6.00 -1.79
CA PHE A 151 8.83 -7.06 -2.24
C PHE A 151 8.71 -8.32 -1.38
N GLU A 152 8.69 -8.15 -0.05
CA GLU A 152 8.59 -9.28 0.90
C GLU A 152 7.30 -10.09 0.73
N SER A 153 6.19 -9.42 0.44
CA SER A 153 4.89 -10.08 0.23
C SER A 153 4.75 -10.75 -1.14
N ASN A 154 5.64 -10.45 -2.08
CA ASN A 154 5.56 -10.93 -3.46
C ASN A 154 6.84 -11.64 -3.92
N PRO A 155 7.28 -12.72 -3.23
CA PRO A 155 8.54 -13.40 -3.52
C PRO A 155 8.54 -14.11 -4.89
N SER A 156 7.38 -14.32 -5.50
CA SER A 156 7.23 -14.94 -6.83
C SER A 156 7.40 -13.97 -7.99
N TRP A 157 7.57 -12.68 -7.74
CA TRP A 157 7.77 -11.69 -8.80
C TRP A 157 9.06 -11.93 -9.56
N ASP A 158 8.96 -11.95 -10.89
CA ASP A 158 10.13 -12.07 -11.75
C ASP A 158 10.90 -10.73 -11.85
N ARG A 159 12.05 -10.78 -12.53
CA ARG A 159 12.90 -9.60 -12.72
C ARG A 159 12.17 -8.41 -13.37
N ARG A 160 11.23 -8.64 -14.30
CA ARG A 160 10.50 -7.56 -14.98
C ARG A 160 9.60 -6.79 -14.00
N HIS A 161 8.94 -7.50 -13.10
CA HIS A 161 8.12 -6.92 -12.04
C HIS A 161 8.99 -6.12 -11.07
N LEU A 162 10.06 -6.74 -10.57
CA LEU A 162 10.98 -6.13 -9.61
C LEU A 162 11.66 -4.87 -10.19
N ASP A 163 12.15 -4.93 -11.43
CA ASP A 163 12.83 -3.82 -12.08
C ASP A 163 11.89 -2.62 -12.28
N TYR A 164 10.61 -2.86 -12.63
CA TYR A 164 9.62 -1.79 -12.75
C TYR A 164 9.35 -1.12 -11.40
N ILE A 165 9.07 -1.89 -10.34
CA ILE A 165 8.74 -1.33 -9.02
C ILE A 165 9.96 -0.60 -8.43
N ARG A 166 11.17 -1.15 -8.58
CA ARG A 166 12.40 -0.45 -8.19
C ARG A 166 12.57 0.86 -8.95
N SER A 167 12.29 0.88 -10.26
CA SER A 167 12.34 2.12 -11.05
C SER A 167 11.24 3.12 -10.66
N LEU A 168 10.09 2.66 -10.19
CA LEU A 168 9.03 3.51 -9.65
C LEU A 168 9.47 4.16 -8.33
N TYR A 169 9.97 3.37 -7.39
CA TYR A 169 10.43 3.86 -6.09
C TYR A 169 11.71 4.69 -6.21
N SER A 170 12.56 4.41 -7.21
CA SER A 170 13.79 5.17 -7.42
C SER A 170 13.56 6.65 -7.74
N ARG A 171 12.34 7.00 -8.15
CA ARG A 171 11.91 8.37 -8.46
C ARG A 171 11.30 9.10 -7.26
N GLN A 172 11.08 8.40 -6.13
CA GLN A 172 10.53 9.00 -4.94
C GLN A 172 11.58 9.83 -4.16
N ARG A 173 11.12 10.65 -3.20
CA ARG A 173 12.00 11.37 -2.27
C ARG A 173 12.84 10.39 -1.44
N GLU A 174 13.97 10.89 -0.93
CA GLU A 174 15.09 10.10 -0.37
C GLU A 174 14.66 8.97 0.60
N GLY A 175 13.69 9.19 1.48
CA GLY A 175 13.23 8.15 2.41
C GLY A 175 12.49 6.97 1.82
N TYR A 176 11.73 7.23 0.77
CA TYR A 176 10.89 6.24 0.11
C TYR A 176 11.71 5.39 -0.86
N PHE A 177 12.77 6.00 -1.43
CA PHE A 177 13.76 5.34 -2.26
C PHE A 177 14.43 4.17 -1.54
N GLN A 178 14.80 4.35 -0.26
CA GLN A 178 15.54 3.34 0.51
C GLN A 178 14.80 2.00 0.59
N GLY A 179 13.46 2.03 0.60
CA GLY A 179 12.61 0.84 0.62
C GLY A 179 12.86 -0.14 -0.53
N CYS A 180 13.37 0.33 -1.69
CA CYS A 180 13.63 -0.53 -2.84
C CYS A 180 14.96 -1.30 -2.80
N GLN A 181 15.81 -1.00 -1.80
CA GLN A 181 17.15 -1.57 -1.63
C GLN A 181 17.40 -2.16 -0.23
N LEU A 182 16.39 -2.16 0.64
CA LEU A 182 16.52 -2.71 1.99
C LEU A 182 16.89 -4.18 1.93
N LYS A 183 17.94 -4.56 2.67
CA LYS A 183 18.27 -5.96 2.94
C LYS A 183 17.42 -6.45 4.11
N SER A 184 17.33 -7.76 4.28
CA SER A 184 16.54 -8.38 5.35
C SER A 184 16.99 -7.95 6.74
N GLU A 185 18.30 -7.77 6.97
CA GLU A 185 18.84 -7.30 8.24
C GLU A 185 18.41 -5.85 8.53
N ASP A 186 18.53 -4.98 7.53
CA ASP A 186 18.11 -3.58 7.61
C ASP A 186 16.59 -3.47 7.82
N TYR A 187 15.81 -4.36 7.21
CA TYR A 187 14.35 -4.41 7.34
C TYR A 187 13.91 -4.71 8.77
N GLN A 188 14.53 -5.70 9.42
CA GLN A 188 14.23 -6.03 10.82
C GLN A 188 14.63 -4.90 11.77
N GLU A 189 15.79 -4.27 11.56
CA GLU A 189 16.24 -3.13 12.36
C GLU A 189 15.26 -1.94 12.26
N LEU A 190 14.84 -1.58 11.05
CA LEU A 190 13.88 -0.51 10.84
C LEU A 190 12.52 -0.81 11.45
N LEU A 191 12.05 -2.06 11.40
CA LEU A 191 10.83 -2.47 12.09
C LEU A 191 10.94 -2.32 13.61
N GLN A 192 12.10 -2.63 14.20
CA GLN A 192 12.33 -2.41 15.62
C GLN A 192 12.34 -0.91 15.98
N ILE A 193 12.92 -0.06 15.14
CA ILE A 193 12.90 1.40 15.34
C ILE A 193 11.46 1.92 15.24
N LEU A 194 10.70 1.48 14.24
CA LEU A 194 9.29 1.84 14.09
C LEU A 194 8.47 1.37 15.29
N GLU A 195 8.66 0.14 15.78
CA GLU A 195 8.00 -0.39 16.98
C GLU A 195 8.24 0.52 18.20
N ASN A 196 9.48 0.96 18.40
CA ASN A 196 9.83 1.88 19.48
C ASN A 196 9.15 3.26 19.31
N GLN A 197 8.98 3.74 18.07
CA GLN A 197 8.24 4.96 17.79
C GLN A 197 6.73 4.82 18.06
N LEU A 198 6.15 3.66 17.74
CA LEU A 198 4.73 3.37 17.93
C LEU A 198 4.37 3.27 19.42
N ILE A 199 5.13 2.49 20.18
CA ILE A 199 4.87 2.22 21.61
C ILE A 199 5.36 3.38 22.49
N GLY A 200 6.39 4.10 22.05
CA GLY A 200 7.05 5.16 22.79
C GLY A 200 7.88 4.66 23.98
N GLU A 201 8.89 5.42 24.40
CA GLU A 201 9.80 5.06 25.52
C GLU A 201 9.12 4.90 26.90
N LYS A 202 7.80 5.10 27.01
CA LYS A 202 7.08 5.19 28.29
C LYS A 202 6.65 3.86 28.89
N GLU A 203 6.56 2.77 28.14
CA GLU A 203 6.11 1.49 28.72
C GLU A 203 7.19 0.76 29.53
N ASP A 204 8.48 1.06 29.32
CA ASP A 204 9.56 0.35 30.02
C ASP A 204 9.83 0.86 31.45
N ARG A 205 9.29 2.02 31.85
CA ARG A 205 9.55 2.60 33.19
C ARG A 205 8.42 2.44 34.21
N ASN A 206 7.19 2.14 33.79
CA ASN A 206 6.03 2.07 34.70
C ASN A 206 5.42 0.68 34.89
N LEU A 207 5.90 -0.36 34.21
CA LEU A 207 5.43 -1.74 34.40
C LEU A 207 6.23 -2.53 35.44
N LYS A 208 6.64 -1.88 36.55
CA LYS A 208 7.02 -2.56 37.80
C LYS A 208 5.79 -3.12 38.56
N GLY A 209 4.79 -3.58 37.83
CA GLY A 209 3.51 -4.05 38.36
C GLY A 209 2.95 -5.21 37.54
N ASN A 210 3.60 -6.38 37.64
CA ASN A 210 3.03 -7.74 37.51
C ASN A 210 1.79 -7.96 36.62
N ILE A 211 1.80 -7.50 35.37
CA ILE A 211 0.98 -8.09 34.31
C ILE A 211 1.94 -8.46 33.18
N LYS A 212 2.09 -9.76 32.95
CA LYS A 212 3.04 -10.36 32.01
C LYS A 212 2.86 -9.78 30.59
N GLN A 213 3.82 -8.98 30.15
CA GLN A 213 4.02 -8.61 28.73
C GLN A 213 4.56 -9.79 27.88
N ASP A 214 4.83 -10.96 28.48
CA ASP A 214 5.59 -12.07 27.89
C ASP A 214 5.00 -12.74 26.61
N ASN A 215 3.80 -12.37 26.14
CA ASN A 215 3.12 -13.08 25.05
C ASN A 215 2.66 -12.21 23.86
N GLN A 216 3.01 -10.93 23.79
CA GLN A 216 2.66 -10.10 22.62
C GLN A 216 3.77 -10.15 21.56
N PRO A 217 3.44 -10.42 20.28
CA PRO A 217 4.44 -10.53 19.21
C PRO A 217 5.13 -9.19 18.96
N SER A 218 6.41 -9.21 18.60
CA SER A 218 7.12 -8.03 18.07
C SER A 218 6.41 -7.51 16.81
N LEU A 219 6.68 -6.27 16.39
CA LEU A 219 6.12 -5.75 15.14
C LEU A 219 6.57 -6.61 13.96
N TYR A 220 7.83 -7.05 13.96
CA TYR A 220 8.38 -7.96 12.97
C TYR A 220 7.57 -9.26 12.89
N ASP A 221 7.39 -9.96 14.01
CA ASP A 221 6.64 -11.23 14.05
C ASP A 221 5.17 -11.02 13.64
N PHE A 222 4.57 -9.92 14.08
CA PHE A 222 3.19 -9.58 13.73
C PHE A 222 3.02 -9.41 12.22
N ILE A 223 3.92 -8.68 11.56
CA ILE A 223 3.84 -8.46 10.10
C ILE A 223 4.07 -9.78 9.35
N HIS A 224 5.11 -10.54 9.69
CA HIS A 224 5.49 -11.75 8.94
C HIS A 224 4.51 -12.90 9.12
N THR A 225 3.86 -13.01 10.28
CA THR A 225 2.76 -13.99 10.48
C THR A 225 1.51 -13.66 9.66
N ASN A 226 1.38 -12.43 9.17
CA ASN A 226 0.32 -12.02 8.26
C ASN A 226 0.73 -12.09 6.78
N ILE A 227 1.90 -12.62 6.41
CA ILE A 227 2.32 -12.85 5.01
C ILE A 227 1.87 -14.24 4.50
N PRO A 228 1.39 -14.39 3.25
CA PRO A 228 1.00 -13.31 2.35
C PRO A 228 -0.21 -12.57 2.94
N PHE A 229 -0.22 -11.24 2.81
CA PHE A 229 -1.28 -10.42 3.38
C PHE A 229 -2.65 -10.90 2.90
N ARG A 230 -3.42 -11.45 3.84
CA ARG A 230 -4.82 -11.79 3.62
C ARG A 230 -5.61 -10.56 4.05
N TYR A 231 -6.29 -9.90 3.10
CA TYR A 231 -7.14 -8.70 3.28
C TYR A 231 -8.32 -8.86 4.26
N LEU A 232 -8.21 -9.73 5.26
CA LEU A 232 -9.22 -10.02 6.26
C LEU A 232 -9.54 -8.75 7.03
N GLY A 233 -10.72 -8.20 6.77
CA GLY A 233 -11.22 -7.02 7.45
C GLY A 233 -10.69 -5.68 6.95
N LEU A 234 -9.97 -5.63 5.82
CA LEU A 234 -9.62 -4.37 5.14
C LEU A 234 -10.59 -4.12 3.97
N PRO A 235 -11.55 -3.20 4.11
CA PRO A 235 -12.40 -2.80 2.99
C PRO A 235 -11.57 -2.14 1.88
N VAL A 236 -11.89 -2.44 0.62
CA VAL A 236 -11.28 -1.80 -0.55
C VAL A 236 -12.38 -1.13 -1.36
N TYR A 237 -12.19 0.15 -1.66
CA TYR A 237 -13.16 0.98 -2.38
C TYR A 237 -12.56 1.48 -3.69
N LEU A 238 -13.39 1.52 -4.74
CA LEU A 238 -13.06 2.22 -5.98
C LEU A 238 -13.59 3.65 -5.89
N VAL A 239 -12.70 4.62 -6.11
CA VAL A 239 -13.01 6.05 -6.05
C VAL A 239 -13.17 6.61 -7.45
N ASN A 240 -14.26 7.34 -7.66
CA ASN A 240 -14.44 8.16 -8.85
C ASN A 240 -13.64 9.45 -8.73
N ASP A 241 -12.48 9.46 -9.37
CA ASP A 241 -11.56 10.59 -9.56
C ASP A 241 -11.63 11.17 -10.99
N CYS A 242 -12.59 10.73 -11.80
CA CYS A 242 -12.79 11.23 -13.16
C CYS A 242 -13.59 12.53 -13.17
N GLU A 243 -13.36 13.38 -14.17
CA GLU A 243 -14.15 14.60 -14.41
C GLU A 243 -15.62 14.29 -14.75
N LYS A 244 -15.87 13.12 -15.37
CA LYS A 244 -17.20 12.67 -15.79
C LYS A 244 -17.50 11.27 -15.24
N LEU A 245 -18.73 11.07 -14.80
CA LEU A 245 -19.21 9.76 -14.31
C LEU A 245 -19.15 8.67 -15.39
N GLU A 246 -19.41 9.01 -16.65
CA GLU A 246 -19.35 8.06 -17.76
C GLU A 246 -17.94 7.50 -17.97
N ASP A 247 -16.91 8.35 -17.87
CA ASP A 247 -15.52 7.93 -17.99
C ASP A 247 -15.14 6.97 -16.86
N PHE A 248 -15.57 7.27 -15.63
CA PHE A 248 -15.41 6.37 -14.50
C PHE A 248 -16.05 5.00 -14.75
N MET A 249 -17.31 4.95 -15.17
CA MET A 249 -18.02 3.70 -15.45
C MET A 249 -17.31 2.88 -16.54
N ASN A 250 -16.84 3.54 -17.60
CA ASN A 250 -16.10 2.90 -18.69
C ASN A 250 -14.75 2.34 -18.22
N ILE A 251 -13.98 3.10 -17.44
CA ILE A 251 -12.68 2.65 -16.92
C ILE A 251 -12.89 1.48 -15.96
N VAL A 252 -13.88 1.55 -15.06
CA VAL A 252 -14.22 0.43 -14.17
C VAL A 252 -14.55 -0.82 -14.98
N GLN A 253 -15.38 -0.71 -16.01
CA GLN A 253 -15.74 -1.86 -16.85
C GLN A 253 -14.52 -2.49 -17.57
N ILE A 254 -13.51 -1.69 -17.92
CA ILE A 254 -12.32 -2.17 -18.64
C ILE A 254 -11.30 -2.78 -17.67
N LEU A 255 -11.06 -2.11 -16.54
CA LEU A 255 -9.98 -2.46 -15.60
C LEU A 255 -10.44 -3.44 -14.53
N PHE A 256 -11.66 -3.26 -14.04
CA PHE A 256 -12.32 -4.12 -13.08
C PHE A 256 -13.57 -4.70 -13.73
N PRO A 257 -13.45 -5.38 -14.90
CA PRO A 257 -14.62 -5.95 -15.56
C PRO A 257 -15.35 -6.77 -14.51
N GLN A 258 -16.64 -6.47 -14.34
CA GLN A 258 -17.50 -7.25 -13.47
C GLN A 258 -17.28 -8.72 -13.86
N ILE A 259 -16.76 -9.46 -12.90
CA ILE A 259 -16.63 -10.91 -12.94
C ILE A 259 -18.04 -11.48 -12.88
#